data_AF-R4YUH2-F1
#
_entry.id   AF-R4YUH2-F1
#
_cell.length_a   1.000
_cell.length_b   1.000
_cell.length_c   1.000
_cell.angle_alpha   90.00
_cell.angle_beta   90.00
_cell.angle_gamma   90.00
#
_symmetry.space_group_name_H-M   'P 1'
#
loop_
_entity.id
_entity.type
_entity.pdbx_description
1 polymer ?
#
loop_
_entity_poly.entity_id
_entity_poly.type
_entity_poly.pdbx_seq_one_letter_code
_entity_poly.pdbx_strand_id
1 'polypeptide(L)'
;MITNISILFISIIALLFLASLVRNQNYRNECVSIGILGTFVGITFSLYHFDASNISGSIPTFIDGLKMAFITSAVGISASIILSLRKPDSEVSSLDKLIVLQEANNHILKTSLANLAESSSEEIIKALKEVVGDFNSNIENQFGDNFKALNEAFNKLVIWQEEYTSMIENQQEATKKQHELTMQRLADFEAIENRKLDSLNKQGESFIRLLNSHAVELKGQTEDIHSITSTFQGHSSEIAASLSSSVSNVNKHIKDSVKLAEDNITTLIGVANGKLR
;
A
#
# COMPACT_ATOMS: atom_id res chain seq x y z
N MET A 1 47.23 -38.48 -22.03
CA MET A 1 48.02 -39.70 -21.74
C MET A 1 47.51 -40.91 -22.52
N ILE A 2 46.19 -41.10 -22.62
CA ILE A 2 45.53 -42.21 -23.33
C ILE A 2 45.85 -42.24 -24.84
N THR A 3 45.83 -41.09 -25.52
CA THR A 3 46.19 -40.96 -26.94
C THR A 3 47.61 -41.43 -27.24
N ASN A 4 48.58 -41.19 -26.34
CA ASN A 4 49.96 -41.63 -26.52
C ASN A 4 50.10 -43.16 -26.40
N ILE A 5 49.30 -43.80 -25.54
CA ILE A 5 49.29 -45.25 -25.37
C ILE A 5 48.66 -45.93 -26.59
N SER A 6 47.56 -45.38 -27.11
CA SER A 6 46.93 -45.88 -28.34
C SER A 6 47.87 -45.77 -29.54
N ILE A 7 48.55 -44.63 -29.71
CA ILE A 7 49.54 -44.41 -30.78
C ILE A 7 50.73 -45.38 -30.65
N LEU A 8 51.21 -45.63 -29.42
CA LEU A 8 52.28 -46.57 -29.16
C LEU A 8 51.88 -48.01 -29.50
N PHE A 9 50.66 -48.43 -29.15
CA PHE A 9 50.13 -49.75 -29.52
C PHE A 9 49.95 -49.91 -31.03
N ILE A 10 49.39 -48.91 -31.71
CA ILE A 10 49.25 -48.91 -33.17
C ILE A 10 50.63 -49.00 -33.84
N SER A 11 51.62 -48.26 -33.32
CA SER A 11 52.99 -48.27 -33.82
C SER A 11 53.67 -49.62 -33.61
N ILE A 12 53.43 -50.29 -32.47
CA ILE A 12 53.92 -51.66 -32.20
C ILE A 12 53.28 -52.67 -33.16
N ILE A 13 51.97 -52.59 -33.38
CA ILE A 13 51.25 -53.46 -34.31
C ILE A 13 51.76 -53.25 -35.74
N ALA A 14 51.96 -52.00 -36.16
CA ALA A 14 52.53 -51.66 -37.46
C ALA A 14 53.99 -52.14 -37.62
N LEU A 15 54.78 -52.07 -36.56
CA LEU A 15 56.17 -52.52 -36.54
C LEU A 15 56.29 -54.05 -36.55
N LEU A 16 55.42 -54.76 -35.82
CA LEU A 16 55.28 -56.22 -35.90
C LEU A 16 54.82 -56.68 -37.28
N PHE A 17 53.91 -55.93 -37.91
CA PHE A 17 53.46 -56.17 -39.28
C PHE A 17 54.61 -56.00 -40.30
N LEU A 18 55.38 -54.91 -40.18
CA LEU A 18 56.58 -54.68 -41.01
C LEU A 18 57.66 -55.76 -40.78
N ALA A 19 57.86 -56.19 -39.53
CA ALA A 19 58.81 -57.26 -39.19
C ALA A 19 58.36 -58.64 -39.73
N SER A 20 57.06 -58.95 -39.68
CA SER A 20 56.47 -60.15 -40.30
C SER A 20 56.64 -60.13 -41.83
N LEU A 21 56.53 -58.96 -42.47
CA LEU A 21 56.77 -58.81 -43.91
C LEU A 21 58.21 -59.13 -44.36
N VAL A 22 59.20 -58.97 -43.48
CA VAL A 22 60.63 -59.17 -43.78
C VAL A 22 61.09 -60.61 -43.50
N ARG A 23 60.34 -61.40 -42.71
CA ARG A 23 60.73 -62.77 -42.31
C ARG A 23 60.07 -63.83 -43.22
N ASN A 24 60.89 -64.53 -43.99
CA ASN A 24 60.55 -65.23 -45.25
C ASN A 24 59.79 -66.59 -45.14
N GLN A 25 58.87 -66.81 -44.19
CA GLN A 25 57.96 -67.98 -44.19
C GLN A 25 56.57 -67.66 -43.58
N ASN A 26 55.49 -67.97 -44.32
CA ASN A 26 54.05 -67.93 -43.92
C ASN A 26 53.38 -66.58 -43.55
N TYR A 27 53.63 -65.51 -44.30
CA TYR A 27 53.03 -64.17 -44.06
C TYR A 27 51.50 -64.05 -44.23
N ARG A 28 50.80 -64.96 -44.92
CA ARG A 28 49.35 -64.81 -45.23
C ARG A 28 48.46 -64.96 -44.00
N ASN A 29 48.63 -66.06 -43.26
CA ASN A 29 47.84 -66.36 -42.07
C ASN A 29 48.17 -65.39 -40.91
N GLU A 30 49.41 -64.91 -40.85
CA GLU A 30 49.84 -63.91 -39.88
C GLU A 30 49.16 -62.55 -40.14
N CYS A 31 49.02 -62.10 -41.40
CA CYS A 31 48.34 -60.83 -41.72
C CYS A 31 46.88 -60.82 -41.26
N VAL A 32 46.15 -61.93 -41.46
CA VAL A 32 44.75 -62.05 -41.03
C VAL A 32 44.67 -62.13 -39.51
N SER A 33 45.56 -62.90 -38.87
CA SER A 33 45.65 -62.98 -37.41
C SER A 33 45.97 -61.62 -36.77
N ILE A 34 46.82 -60.80 -37.39
CA ILE A 34 47.13 -59.44 -36.97
C ILE A 34 45.90 -58.52 -37.11
N GLY A 35 45.13 -58.64 -38.19
CA GLY A 35 43.88 -57.90 -38.35
C GLY A 35 42.83 -58.27 -37.30
N ILE A 36 42.73 -59.56 -36.96
CA ILE A 36 41.86 -60.05 -35.89
C ILE A 36 42.34 -59.56 -34.51
N LEU A 37 43.65 -59.57 -34.26
CA LEU A 37 44.23 -59.03 -33.03
C LEU A 37 43.95 -57.52 -32.90
N GLY A 38 44.10 -56.75 -33.98
CA GLY A 38 43.75 -55.32 -34.02
C GLY A 38 42.27 -55.08 -33.72
N THR A 39 41.40 -55.97 -34.18
CA THR A 39 39.96 -55.93 -33.88
C THR A 39 39.69 -56.12 -32.39
N PHE A 40 40.30 -57.15 -31.79
CA PHE A 40 40.21 -57.39 -30.35
C PHE A 40 40.71 -56.20 -29.53
N VAL A 41 41.86 -55.63 -29.89
CA VAL A 41 42.43 -54.47 -29.20
C VAL A 41 41.51 -53.25 -29.30
N GLY A 42 40.94 -52.97 -30.48
CA GLY A 42 40.03 -51.84 -30.67
C GLY A 42 38.74 -51.95 -29.85
N ILE A 43 38.17 -53.16 -29.79
CA ILE A 43 36.97 -53.43 -28.97
C ILE A 43 37.29 -53.41 -27.47
N THR A 44 38.41 -53.99 -27.04
CA THR A 44 38.81 -53.92 -25.62
C THR A 44 39.08 -52.48 -25.19
N PHE A 45 39.69 -51.67 -26.05
CA PHE A 45 39.92 -50.26 -25.79
C PHE A 45 38.60 -49.46 -25.68
N SER A 46 37.63 -49.76 -26.56
CA SER A 46 36.32 -49.12 -26.53
C SER A 46 35.56 -49.46 -25.25
N LEU A 47 35.60 -50.72 -24.81
CA LEU A 47 34.94 -51.19 -23.58
C LEU A 47 35.64 -50.69 -22.31
N TYR A 48 36.98 -50.61 -22.29
CA TYR A 48 37.72 -50.14 -21.11
C TYR A 48 37.41 -48.67 -20.76
N HIS A 49 37.15 -47.84 -21.78
CA HIS A 49 36.78 -46.43 -21.60
C HIS A 49 35.27 -46.19 -21.60
N PHE A 50 34.45 -47.25 -21.68
CA PHE A 50 33.01 -47.12 -21.66
C PHE A 50 32.51 -47.05 -20.22
N ASP A 51 31.95 -45.90 -19.84
CA ASP A 51 31.30 -45.72 -18.55
C ASP A 51 29.78 -45.88 -18.70
N ALA A 52 29.26 -46.96 -18.10
CA ALA A 52 27.82 -47.25 -18.09
C ALA A 52 27.00 -46.20 -17.32
N SER A 53 27.62 -45.44 -16.41
CA SER A 53 26.96 -44.34 -15.69
C SER A 53 26.94 -43.02 -16.47
N ASN A 54 27.74 -42.89 -17.53
CA ASN A 54 27.79 -41.71 -18.39
C ASN A 54 27.82 -42.11 -19.88
N ILE A 55 26.68 -42.61 -20.34
CA ILE A 55 26.50 -43.13 -21.70
C ILE A 55 26.77 -42.05 -22.75
N SER A 56 26.24 -40.83 -22.57
CA SER A 56 26.37 -39.73 -23.54
C SER A 56 27.83 -39.29 -23.76
N GLY A 57 28.66 -39.29 -22.71
CA GLY A 57 30.09 -39.02 -22.82
C GLY A 57 30.91 -40.19 -23.37
N SER A 58 30.41 -41.42 -23.20
CA SER A 58 31.13 -42.65 -23.57
C SER A 58 30.90 -43.09 -25.02
N ILE A 59 29.76 -42.73 -25.62
CA ILE A 59 29.41 -43.09 -27.01
C ILE A 59 30.49 -42.67 -28.03
N PRO A 60 31.00 -41.41 -28.04
CA PRO A 60 32.00 -41.00 -29.01
C PRO A 60 33.29 -41.83 -28.93
N THR A 61 33.81 -42.04 -27.73
CA THR A 61 35.03 -42.83 -27.47
C THR A 61 34.83 -44.31 -27.84
N PHE A 62 33.64 -44.84 -27.58
CA PHE A 62 33.30 -46.21 -27.94
C PHE A 62 33.29 -46.42 -29.46
N ILE A 63 32.67 -45.49 -30.19
CA ILE A 63 32.64 -45.49 -31.66
C ILE A 63 34.04 -45.40 -32.25
N ASP A 64 34.94 -44.61 -31.65
CA ASP A 64 36.31 -44.49 -32.14
C ASP A 64 37.13 -45.78 -31.95
N GLY A 65 36.97 -46.49 -30.84
CA GLY A 65 37.58 -47.82 -30.67
C GLY A 65 37.02 -48.86 -31.65
N LEU A 66 35.72 -48.79 -31.97
CA LEU A 66 35.12 -49.62 -33.02
C LEU A 66 35.66 -49.28 -34.41
N LYS A 67 35.79 -47.99 -34.77
CA LYS A 67 36.40 -47.58 -36.05
C LYS A 67 37.81 -48.14 -36.20
N MET A 68 38.61 -48.12 -35.13
CA MET A 68 39.95 -48.70 -35.12
C MET A 68 39.94 -50.22 -35.33
N ALA A 69 39.02 -50.93 -34.68
CA ALA A 69 38.84 -52.36 -34.88
C ALA A 69 38.50 -52.70 -36.35
N PHE A 70 37.61 -51.92 -36.99
CA PHE A 70 37.25 -52.10 -38.39
C PHE A 70 38.41 -51.82 -39.36
N ILE A 71 39.14 -50.71 -39.16
CA ILE A 71 40.24 -50.33 -40.06
C ILE A 71 41.38 -51.37 -39.98
N THR A 72 41.72 -51.84 -38.78
CA THR A 72 42.79 -52.84 -38.61
C THR A 72 42.43 -54.19 -39.23
N SER A 73 41.17 -54.62 -39.13
CA SER A 73 40.67 -55.82 -39.82
C SER A 73 40.72 -55.68 -41.34
N ALA A 74 40.22 -54.55 -41.86
CA ALA A 74 40.21 -54.27 -43.29
C ALA A 74 41.61 -54.26 -43.89
N VAL A 75 42.59 -53.67 -43.18
CA VAL A 75 44.00 -53.68 -43.59
C VAL A 75 44.58 -55.09 -43.57
N GLY A 76 44.35 -55.88 -42.52
CA GLY A 76 44.87 -57.26 -42.41
C GLY A 76 44.35 -58.19 -43.52
N ILE A 77 43.05 -58.08 -43.85
CA ILE A 77 42.42 -58.84 -44.92
C ILE A 77 42.90 -58.36 -46.30
N SER A 78 42.95 -57.04 -46.53
CA SER A 78 43.41 -56.47 -47.80
C SER A 78 44.86 -56.85 -48.09
N ALA A 79 45.73 -56.78 -47.07
CA ALA A 79 47.11 -57.23 -47.19
C ALA A 79 47.21 -58.73 -47.50
N SER A 80 46.41 -59.57 -46.82
CA SER A 80 46.35 -61.01 -47.07
C SER A 80 45.92 -61.34 -48.51
N ILE A 81 44.93 -60.63 -49.05
CA ILE A 81 44.45 -60.80 -50.43
C ILE A 81 45.52 -60.33 -51.44
N ILE A 82 46.16 -59.18 -51.22
CA ILE A 82 47.23 -58.69 -52.10
C ILE A 82 48.42 -59.65 -52.11
N LEU A 83 48.78 -60.19 -50.95
CA LEU A 83 49.83 -61.19 -50.80
C LEU A 83 49.43 -62.53 -51.44
N SER A 84 48.15 -62.89 -51.40
CA SER A 84 47.58 -64.06 -52.07
C SER A 84 47.76 -64.03 -53.58
N LEU A 85 47.72 -62.85 -54.21
CA LEU A 85 47.93 -62.69 -55.64
C LEU A 85 49.40 -62.92 -56.08
N ARG A 86 50.35 -62.86 -55.15
CA ARG A 86 51.79 -62.89 -55.47
C ARG A 86 52.42 -64.28 -55.38
N LYS A 87 51.89 -65.17 -54.53
CA LYS A 87 52.24 -66.60 -54.45
C LYS A 87 51.02 -67.41 -53.99
N PRO A 88 50.45 -68.29 -54.83
CA PRO A 88 49.40 -69.19 -54.41
C PRO A 88 50.01 -70.41 -53.71
N ASP A 89 50.14 -70.37 -52.39
CA ASP A 89 50.40 -71.58 -51.57
C ASP A 89 49.09 -72.13 -50.98
N SER A 90 49.01 -73.46 -50.93
CA SER A 90 47.81 -74.26 -50.70
C SER A 90 47.52 -74.55 -49.21
N GLU A 91 47.36 -73.53 -48.38
CA GLU A 91 46.80 -73.68 -47.02
C GLU A 91 45.52 -72.84 -46.88
N VAL A 92 44.40 -73.40 -47.34
CA VAL A 92 43.06 -72.78 -47.34
C VAL A 92 42.32 -73.02 -46.00
N SER A 93 42.69 -74.04 -45.22
CA SER A 93 41.90 -74.50 -44.05
C SER A 93 41.97 -73.60 -42.80
N SER A 94 43.03 -72.79 -42.65
CA SER A 94 43.17 -71.84 -41.53
C SER A 94 42.37 -70.55 -41.71
N LEU A 95 42.10 -70.17 -42.95
CA LEU A 95 41.38 -68.93 -43.28
C LEU A 95 39.89 -69.04 -42.91
N ASP A 96 39.28 -70.21 -43.15
CA ASP A 96 37.87 -70.45 -42.83
C ASP A 96 37.59 -70.33 -41.32
N LYS A 97 38.51 -70.80 -40.47
CA LYS A 97 38.39 -70.66 -39.01
C LYS A 97 38.45 -69.20 -38.55
N LEU A 98 39.25 -68.38 -39.22
CA LEU A 98 39.40 -66.96 -38.92
C LEU A 98 38.19 -66.15 -39.40
N ILE A 99 37.59 -66.54 -40.54
CA ILE A 99 36.34 -65.96 -41.04
C ILE A 99 35.19 -66.23 -40.07
N VAL A 100 35.05 -67.47 -39.56
CA VAL A 100 34.01 -67.82 -38.58
C VAL A 100 34.17 -67.04 -37.27
N LEU A 101 35.40 -66.85 -36.78
CA LEU A 101 35.67 -66.02 -35.60
C LEU A 101 35.33 -64.53 -35.83
N GLN A 102 35.60 -64.02 -37.03
CA GLN A 102 35.26 -62.65 -37.40
C GLN A 102 33.73 -62.45 -37.49
N GLU A 103 33.00 -63.43 -38.04
CA GLU A 103 31.54 -63.42 -38.08
C GLU A 103 30.93 -63.45 -36.68
N ALA A 104 31.46 -64.28 -35.78
CA ALA A 104 31.01 -64.34 -34.40
C ALA A 104 31.22 -63.00 -33.66
N ASN A 105 32.37 -62.35 -33.86
CA ASN A 105 32.66 -61.04 -33.27
C ASN A 105 31.73 -59.94 -33.83
N ASN A 106 31.49 -59.94 -35.14
CA ASN A 106 30.56 -58.99 -35.77
C ASN A 106 29.13 -59.17 -35.28
N HIS A 107 28.70 -60.41 -35.05
CA HIS A 107 27.37 -60.71 -34.49
C HIS A 107 27.22 -60.12 -33.08
N ILE A 108 28.20 -60.34 -32.19
CA ILE A 108 28.17 -59.80 -30.82
C ILE A 108 28.09 -58.28 -30.84
N LEU A 109 28.91 -57.61 -31.66
CA LEU A 109 28.86 -56.16 -31.81
C LEU A 109 27.49 -55.66 -32.25
N LYS A 110 26.89 -56.31 -33.25
CA LYS A 110 25.57 -55.94 -33.75
C LYS A 110 24.49 -56.11 -32.68
N THR A 111 24.51 -57.21 -31.94
CA THR A 111 23.55 -57.47 -30.85
C THR A 111 23.71 -56.48 -29.70
N SER A 112 24.94 -56.18 -29.28
CA SER A 112 25.19 -55.20 -28.20
C SER A 112 24.80 -53.77 -28.61
N LEU A 113 25.07 -53.37 -29.85
CA LEU A 113 24.65 -52.06 -30.37
C LEU A 113 23.13 -51.94 -30.47
N ALA A 114 22.44 -52.99 -30.91
CA ALA A 114 20.98 -53.01 -30.97
C ALA A 114 20.36 -52.86 -29.58
N ASN A 115 20.80 -53.67 -28.60
CA ASN A 115 20.28 -53.63 -27.24
C ASN A 115 20.54 -52.27 -26.54
N LEU A 116 21.70 -51.64 -26.79
CA LEU A 116 22.01 -50.31 -26.26
C LEU A 116 21.15 -49.21 -26.87
N ALA A 117 20.93 -49.23 -28.20
CA ALA A 117 20.11 -48.25 -28.89
C ALA A 117 18.62 -48.34 -28.51
N GLU A 118 18.12 -49.56 -28.30
CA GLU A 118 16.75 -49.84 -27.87
C GLU A 118 16.52 -49.37 -26.42
N SER A 119 17.38 -49.80 -25.48
CA SER A 119 17.24 -49.45 -24.05
C SER A 119 17.34 -47.95 -23.77
N SER A 120 18.25 -47.23 -24.44
CA SER A 120 18.47 -45.80 -24.20
C SER A 120 17.36 -44.91 -24.79
N SER A 121 16.77 -45.32 -25.91
CA SER A 121 15.67 -44.57 -26.54
C SER A 121 14.37 -44.68 -25.74
N GLU A 122 14.07 -45.85 -25.18
CA GLU A 122 12.89 -46.06 -24.34
C GLU A 122 12.95 -45.26 -23.04
N GLU A 123 14.10 -45.24 -22.37
CA GLU A 123 14.30 -44.48 -21.13
C GLU A 123 14.16 -42.97 -21.34
N ILE A 124 14.71 -42.43 -22.43
CA ILE A 124 14.59 -41.01 -22.78
C ILE A 124 13.14 -40.64 -23.10
N ILE A 125 12.44 -41.45 -23.89
CA ILE A 125 11.03 -41.21 -24.22
C ILE A 125 10.17 -41.26 -22.96
N LYS A 126 10.47 -42.19 -22.04
CA LYS A 126 9.77 -42.29 -20.76
C LYS A 126 9.98 -41.06 -19.88
N ALA A 127 11.23 -40.61 -19.71
CA ALA A 127 11.53 -39.40 -18.95
C ALA A 127 10.87 -38.16 -19.56
N LEU A 128 10.88 -38.03 -20.89
CA LEU A 128 10.21 -36.91 -21.58
C LEU A 128 8.69 -36.95 -21.37
N LYS A 129 8.06 -38.13 -21.45
CA LYS A 129 6.62 -38.30 -21.17
C LYS A 129 6.27 -37.93 -19.74
N GLU A 130 7.11 -38.29 -18.78
CA GLU A 130 6.93 -37.95 -17.36
C GLU A 130 7.00 -36.44 -17.15
N VAL A 131 8.02 -35.77 -17.71
CA VAL A 131 8.15 -34.30 -17.65
C VAL A 131 6.97 -33.58 -18.30
N VAL A 132 6.50 -34.03 -19.46
CA VAL A 132 5.33 -33.44 -20.13
C VAL A 132 4.04 -33.71 -19.35
N GLY A 133 3.91 -34.89 -18.75
CA GLY A 133 2.79 -35.25 -17.88
C GLY A 133 2.73 -34.36 -16.63
N ASP A 134 3.86 -34.22 -15.94
CA ASP A 134 4.00 -33.34 -14.77
C ASP A 134 3.73 -31.89 -15.14
N PHE A 135 4.24 -31.43 -16.28
CA PHE A 135 3.98 -30.08 -16.78
C PHE A 135 2.49 -29.85 -17.04
N ASN A 136 1.82 -30.75 -17.76
CA ASN A 136 0.39 -30.62 -18.03
C ASN A 136 -0.45 -30.66 -16.75
N SER A 137 -0.12 -31.57 -15.82
CA SER A 137 -0.78 -31.64 -14.50
C SER A 137 -0.59 -30.35 -13.70
N ASN A 138 0.58 -29.74 -13.78
CA ASN A 138 0.86 -28.50 -13.06
C ASN A 138 0.13 -27.29 -13.66
N ILE A 139 -0.03 -27.24 -14.99
CA ILE A 139 -0.85 -26.22 -15.68
C ILE A 139 -2.32 -26.35 -15.31
N GLU A 140 -2.85 -27.58 -15.34
CA GLU A 140 -4.27 -27.82 -15.07
C GLU A 140 -4.63 -27.51 -13.61
N ASN A 141 -3.80 -27.93 -12.66
CA ASN A 141 -4.10 -27.81 -11.24
C ASN A 141 -3.59 -26.49 -10.63
N GLN A 142 -2.27 -26.27 -10.60
CA GLN A 142 -1.70 -25.13 -9.86
C GLN A 142 -1.94 -23.78 -10.56
N PHE A 143 -1.79 -23.73 -11.89
CA PHE A 143 -2.07 -22.50 -12.61
C PHE A 143 -3.57 -22.27 -12.76
N GLY A 144 -4.36 -23.31 -13.05
CA GLY A 144 -5.81 -23.22 -13.14
C GLY A 144 -6.46 -22.64 -11.88
N ASP A 145 -6.11 -23.16 -10.71
CA ASP A 145 -6.69 -22.67 -9.45
C ASP A 145 -6.17 -21.28 -9.06
N ASN A 146 -4.90 -20.98 -9.31
CA ASN A 146 -4.36 -19.63 -9.10
C ASN A 146 -5.03 -18.60 -10.02
N PHE A 147 -5.31 -18.94 -11.28
CA PHE A 147 -6.05 -18.04 -12.20
C PHE A 147 -7.49 -17.83 -11.75
N LYS A 148 -8.19 -18.86 -11.24
CA LYS A 148 -9.53 -18.70 -10.66
C LYS A 148 -9.50 -17.78 -9.45
N ALA A 149 -8.61 -18.03 -8.49
CA ALA A 149 -8.47 -17.20 -7.29
C ALA A 149 -8.10 -15.75 -7.63
N LEU A 150 -7.20 -15.56 -8.61
CA LEU A 150 -6.83 -14.24 -9.12
C LEU A 150 -8.03 -13.52 -9.77
N ASN A 151 -8.80 -14.23 -10.59
CA ASN A 151 -9.99 -13.67 -11.23
C ASN A 151 -11.08 -13.31 -10.20
N GLU A 152 -11.26 -14.14 -9.17
CA GLU A 152 -12.15 -13.84 -8.05
C GLU A 152 -11.69 -12.59 -7.27
N ALA A 153 -10.39 -12.45 -7.03
CA ALA A 153 -9.84 -11.26 -6.38
C ALA A 153 -10.07 -9.99 -7.22
N PHE A 154 -9.87 -10.07 -8.54
CA PHE A 154 -10.18 -8.95 -9.44
C PHE A 154 -11.67 -8.59 -9.44
N ASN A 155 -12.57 -9.59 -9.50
CA ASN A 155 -14.01 -9.34 -9.41
C ASN A 155 -14.39 -8.66 -8.09
N LYS A 156 -13.82 -9.11 -6.96
CA LYS A 156 -14.03 -8.46 -5.66
C LYS A 156 -13.52 -7.02 -5.65
N LEU A 157 -12.42 -6.73 -6.34
CA LEU A 157 -11.89 -5.38 -6.47
C LEU A 157 -12.82 -4.48 -7.31
N VAL A 158 -13.40 -5.01 -8.39
CA VAL A 158 -14.39 -4.28 -9.21
C VAL A 158 -15.65 -3.99 -8.39
N ILE A 159 -16.18 -4.98 -7.68
CA ILE A 159 -17.34 -4.79 -6.78
C ILE A 159 -17.01 -3.72 -5.72
N TRP A 160 -15.85 -3.83 -5.07
CA TRP A 160 -15.40 -2.83 -4.10
C TRP A 160 -15.29 -1.43 -4.72
N GLN A 161 -14.82 -1.32 -5.97
CA GLN A 161 -14.74 -0.03 -6.66
C GLN A 161 -16.12 0.59 -6.90
N GLU A 162 -17.10 -0.22 -7.31
CA GLU A 162 -18.49 0.23 -7.50
C GLU A 162 -19.11 0.67 -6.17
N GLU A 163 -18.98 -0.14 -5.12
CA GLU A 163 -19.46 0.16 -3.77
C GLU A 163 -18.79 1.42 -3.19
N TYR A 164 -17.47 1.54 -3.36
CA TYR A 164 -16.71 2.70 -2.90
C TYR A 164 -17.13 3.99 -3.62
N THR A 165 -17.37 3.93 -4.93
CA THR A 165 -17.87 5.06 -5.71
C THR A 165 -19.22 5.52 -5.17
N SER A 166 -20.15 4.57 -4.95
CA SER A 166 -21.46 4.87 -4.37
C SER A 166 -21.35 5.48 -2.96
N MET A 167 -20.43 4.97 -2.13
CA MET A 167 -20.20 5.50 -0.79
C MET A 167 -19.70 6.95 -0.82
N ILE A 168 -18.78 7.29 -1.73
CA ILE A 168 -18.28 8.65 -1.88
C ILE A 168 -19.38 9.61 -2.35
N GLU A 169 -20.20 9.20 -3.31
CA GLU A 169 -21.34 10.01 -3.79
C GLU A 169 -22.34 10.29 -2.66
N ASN A 170 -22.72 9.26 -1.90
CA ASN A 170 -23.63 9.39 -0.77
C ASN A 170 -23.04 10.30 0.32
N GLN A 171 -21.74 10.16 0.62
CA GLN A 171 -21.06 10.99 1.61
C GLN A 171 -20.94 12.45 1.15
N GLN A 172 -20.71 12.69 -0.14
CA GLN A 172 -20.68 14.03 -0.73
C GLN A 172 -22.04 14.71 -0.62
N GLU A 173 -23.12 14.00 -0.97
CA GLU A 173 -24.49 14.53 -0.86
C GLU A 173 -24.86 14.82 0.61
N ALA A 174 -24.53 13.90 1.53
CA ALA A 174 -24.74 14.13 2.96
C ALA A 174 -23.98 15.36 3.48
N THR A 175 -22.73 15.54 3.03
CA THR A 175 -21.89 16.69 3.41
C THR A 175 -22.44 18.00 2.85
N LYS A 176 -22.89 18.00 1.58
CA LYS A 176 -23.54 19.14 0.96
C LYS A 176 -24.80 19.56 1.73
N LYS A 177 -25.67 18.59 2.05
CA LYS A 177 -26.89 18.83 2.84
C LYS A 177 -26.57 19.38 4.25
N GLN A 178 -25.52 18.87 4.89
CA GLN A 178 -25.06 19.40 6.18
C GLN A 178 -24.59 20.86 6.04
N HIS A 179 -23.81 21.16 4.99
CA HIS A 179 -23.35 22.51 4.73
C HIS A 179 -24.51 23.50 4.51
N GLU A 180 -25.49 23.12 3.69
CA GLU A 180 -26.71 23.90 3.46
C GLU A 180 -27.48 24.16 4.76
N LEU A 181 -27.64 23.12 5.60
CA LEU A 181 -28.31 23.26 6.90
C LEU A 181 -27.53 24.17 7.86
N THR A 182 -26.19 24.08 7.88
CA THR A 182 -25.34 24.96 8.69
C THR A 182 -25.46 26.41 8.23
N MET A 183 -25.47 26.67 6.92
CA MET A 183 -25.65 28.02 6.38
C MET A 183 -27.02 28.59 6.70
N GLN A 184 -28.07 27.76 6.63
CA GLN A 184 -29.40 28.16 7.08
C GLN A 184 -29.41 28.53 8.57
N ARG A 185 -28.81 27.70 9.43
CA ARG A 185 -28.71 27.99 10.88
C ARG A 185 -27.93 29.27 11.17
N LEU A 186 -26.88 29.56 10.41
CA LEU A 186 -26.12 30.81 10.52
C LEU A 186 -26.99 32.03 10.15
N ALA A 187 -27.73 31.94 9.05
CA ALA A 187 -28.67 32.99 8.65
C ALA A 187 -29.78 33.20 9.70
N ASP A 188 -30.34 32.12 10.25
CA ASP A 188 -31.33 32.18 11.33
C ASP A 188 -30.74 32.82 12.60
N PHE A 189 -29.48 32.50 12.93
CA PHE A 189 -28.78 33.08 14.07
C PHE A 189 -28.57 34.58 13.90
N GLU A 190 -28.10 35.01 12.73
CA GLU A 190 -27.93 36.43 12.39
C GLU A 190 -29.26 37.18 12.48
N ALA A 191 -30.36 36.58 12.01
CA ALA A 191 -31.70 37.16 12.13
C ALA A 191 -32.16 37.30 13.60
N ILE A 192 -31.86 36.31 14.44
CA ILE A 192 -32.15 36.36 15.89
C ILE A 192 -31.32 37.46 16.57
N GLU A 193 -30.03 37.55 16.27
CA GLU A 193 -29.14 38.56 16.82
C GLU A 193 -29.63 39.97 16.47
N ASN A 194 -29.95 40.21 15.20
CA ASN A 194 -30.50 41.49 14.74
C ASN A 194 -31.82 41.85 15.43
N ARG A 195 -32.74 40.89 15.59
CA ARG A 195 -34.00 41.12 16.33
C ARG A 195 -33.75 41.45 17.80
N LYS A 196 -32.79 40.78 18.44
CA LYS A 196 -32.44 41.05 19.84
C LYS A 196 -31.85 42.45 19.99
N LEU A 197 -30.99 42.86 19.06
CA LEU A 197 -30.36 44.18 19.05
C LEU A 197 -31.39 45.30 18.82
N ASP A 198 -32.32 45.10 17.88
CA ASP A 198 -33.47 46.00 17.66
C ASP A 198 -34.37 46.10 18.91
N SER A 199 -34.68 44.97 19.56
CA SER A 199 -35.48 44.97 20.79
C SER A 199 -34.78 45.69 21.93
N LEU A 200 -33.47 45.51 22.10
CA LEU A 200 -32.68 46.23 23.11
C LEU A 200 -32.65 47.73 22.84
N ASN A 201 -32.48 48.13 21.58
CA ASN A 201 -32.52 49.55 21.19
C ASN A 201 -33.89 50.16 21.51
N LYS A 202 -34.99 49.49 21.14
CA LYS A 202 -36.36 49.93 21.47
C LYS A 202 -36.60 50.03 22.97
N GLN A 203 -36.07 49.08 23.75
CA GLN A 203 -36.15 49.11 25.20
C GLN A 203 -35.32 50.27 25.80
N GLY A 204 -34.14 50.55 25.23
CA GLY A 204 -33.33 51.70 25.61
C GLY A 204 -34.06 53.03 25.33
N GLU A 205 -34.66 53.18 24.16
CA GLU A 205 -35.45 54.36 23.81
C GLU A 205 -36.67 54.55 24.72
N SER A 206 -37.38 53.47 25.07
CA SER A 206 -38.54 53.56 25.97
C SER A 206 -38.11 53.93 27.39
N PHE A 207 -36.96 53.42 27.86
CA PHE A 207 -36.38 53.80 29.14
C PHE A 207 -35.94 55.27 29.17
N ILE A 208 -35.29 55.77 28.11
CA ILE A 208 -34.94 57.19 27.98
C ILE A 208 -36.20 58.06 28.00
N ARG A 209 -37.26 57.66 27.29
CA ARG A 209 -38.54 58.37 27.32
C ARG A 209 -39.14 58.40 28.73
N LEU A 210 -39.09 57.29 29.44
CA LEU A 210 -39.56 57.20 30.83
C LEU A 210 -38.76 58.11 31.76
N LEU A 211 -37.43 58.12 31.66
CA LEU A 211 -36.55 59.01 32.43
C LEU A 211 -36.84 60.48 32.15
N ASN A 212 -37.00 60.85 30.88
CA ASN A 212 -37.35 62.22 30.51
C ASN A 212 -38.73 62.62 31.04
N SER A 213 -39.71 61.72 30.99
CA SER A 213 -41.04 61.96 31.56
C SER A 213 -40.96 62.23 33.06
N HIS A 214 -40.21 61.41 33.81
CA HIS A 214 -40.00 61.62 35.24
C HIS A 214 -39.21 62.90 35.55
N ALA A 215 -38.22 63.26 34.74
CA ALA A 215 -37.48 64.51 34.92
C ALA A 215 -38.41 65.73 34.76
N VAL A 216 -39.33 65.69 33.79
CA VAL A 216 -40.35 66.74 33.61
C VAL A 216 -41.33 66.76 34.79
N GLU A 217 -41.79 65.60 35.25
CA GLU A 217 -42.69 65.49 36.41
C GLU A 217 -42.04 66.02 37.69
N LEU A 218 -40.79 65.65 37.98
CA LEU A 218 -40.03 66.15 39.13
C LEU A 218 -39.83 67.67 39.07
N LYS A 219 -39.59 68.21 37.86
CA LYS A 219 -39.49 69.66 37.67
C LYS A 219 -40.83 70.34 38.00
N GLY A 220 -41.95 69.81 37.49
CA GLY A 220 -43.28 70.32 37.80
C GLY A 220 -43.60 70.27 39.29
N GLN A 221 -43.31 69.15 39.95
CA GLN A 221 -43.46 69.02 41.40
C GLN A 221 -42.61 70.03 42.18
N THR A 222 -41.41 70.34 41.70
CA THR A 222 -40.53 71.35 42.32
C THR A 222 -41.12 72.76 42.18
N GLU A 223 -41.66 73.09 41.00
CA GLU A 223 -42.36 74.36 40.74
C GLU A 223 -43.62 74.50 41.63
N ASP A 224 -44.39 73.43 41.78
CA ASP A 224 -45.56 73.38 42.66
C ASP A 224 -45.18 73.60 44.14
N ILE A 225 -44.13 72.92 44.63
CA ILE A 225 -43.60 73.13 45.99
C ILE A 225 -43.15 74.58 46.18
N HIS A 226 -42.51 75.18 45.18
CA HIS A 226 -42.08 76.57 45.24
C HIS A 226 -43.29 77.53 45.32
N SER A 227 -44.33 77.29 44.53
CA SER A 227 -45.58 78.04 44.57
C SER A 227 -46.25 77.96 45.96
N ILE A 228 -46.38 76.76 46.52
CA ILE A 228 -46.93 76.54 47.87
C ILE A 228 -46.10 77.28 48.92
N THR A 229 -44.77 77.19 48.84
CA THR A 229 -43.85 77.84 49.79
C THR A 229 -43.99 79.35 49.73
N SER A 230 -44.05 79.94 48.52
CA SER A 230 -44.22 81.37 48.33
C SER A 230 -45.58 81.88 48.85
N THR A 231 -46.66 81.12 48.61
CA THR A 231 -48.01 81.43 49.11
C THR A 231 -48.04 81.38 50.63
N PHE A 232 -47.45 80.35 51.24
CA PHE A 232 -47.33 80.24 52.69
C PHE A 232 -46.52 81.39 53.29
N GLN A 233 -45.42 81.77 52.66
CA GLN A 233 -44.61 82.92 53.09
C GLN A 233 -45.41 84.23 53.01
N GLY A 234 -46.19 84.43 51.95
CA GLY A 234 -47.11 85.57 51.82
C GLY A 234 -48.15 85.61 52.95
N HIS A 235 -48.91 84.52 53.13
CA HIS A 235 -49.92 84.44 54.20
C HIS A 235 -49.32 84.59 55.60
N SER A 236 -48.15 84.00 55.87
CA SER A 236 -47.49 84.16 57.17
C SER A 236 -47.09 85.61 57.44
N SER A 237 -46.64 86.34 56.41
CA SER A 237 -46.35 87.78 56.50
C SER A 237 -47.61 88.61 56.75
N GLU A 238 -48.72 88.30 56.09
CA GLU A 238 -50.02 88.96 56.33
C GLU A 238 -50.55 88.70 57.74
N ILE A 239 -50.46 87.46 58.22
CA ILE A 239 -50.84 87.09 59.59
C ILE A 239 -49.99 87.87 60.60
N ALA A 240 -48.67 87.93 60.39
CA ALA A 240 -47.77 88.67 61.27
C ALA A 240 -48.11 90.18 61.29
N ALA A 241 -48.38 90.78 60.13
CA ALA A 241 -48.78 92.18 60.02
C ALA A 241 -50.13 92.45 60.70
N SER A 242 -51.12 91.59 60.48
CA SER A 242 -52.45 91.67 61.09
C SER A 242 -52.39 91.53 62.61
N LEU A 243 -51.59 90.59 63.12
CA LEU A 243 -51.36 90.40 64.54
C LEU A 243 -50.66 91.61 65.16
N SER A 244 -49.60 92.13 64.51
CA SER A 244 -48.90 93.34 64.94
C SER A 244 -49.83 94.56 65.00
N SER A 245 -50.66 94.75 63.96
CA SER A 245 -51.69 95.80 63.91
C SER A 245 -52.73 95.63 65.03
N SER A 246 -53.22 94.41 65.25
CA SER A 246 -54.17 94.11 66.33
C SER A 246 -53.58 94.41 67.71
N VAL A 247 -52.34 93.98 67.97
CA VAL A 247 -51.61 94.28 69.21
C VAL A 247 -51.45 95.80 69.39
N SER A 248 -51.06 96.52 68.33
CA SER A 248 -50.95 97.98 68.35
C SER A 248 -52.28 98.66 68.68
N ASN A 249 -53.38 98.23 68.06
CA ASN A 249 -54.72 98.76 68.32
C ASN A 249 -55.18 98.50 69.75
N VAL A 250 -54.99 97.27 70.26
CA VAL A 250 -55.28 96.94 71.67
C VAL A 250 -54.46 97.83 72.60
N ASN A 251 -53.16 97.99 72.34
CA ASN A 251 -52.29 98.81 73.19
C ASN A 251 -52.71 100.30 73.18
N LYS A 252 -53.14 100.80 72.01
CA LYS A 252 -53.71 102.14 71.87
C LYS A 252 -55.00 102.28 72.67
N HIS A 253 -55.95 101.35 72.55
CA HIS A 253 -57.19 101.37 73.32
C HIS A 253 -56.96 101.30 74.83
N ILE A 254 -55.98 100.49 75.29
CA ILE A 254 -55.58 100.46 76.70
C ILE A 254 -55.07 101.82 77.12
N LYS A 255 -54.16 102.43 76.35
CA LYS A 255 -53.61 103.76 76.64
C LYS A 255 -54.70 104.85 76.69
N ASP A 256 -55.61 104.86 75.72
CA ASP A 256 -56.73 105.80 75.65
C ASP A 256 -57.68 105.60 76.85
N SER A 257 -57.97 104.34 77.24
CA SER A 257 -58.80 104.02 78.40
C SER A 257 -58.14 104.41 79.73
N VAL A 258 -56.83 104.19 79.87
CA VAL A 258 -56.05 104.63 81.04
C VAL A 258 -56.08 106.15 81.14
N LYS A 259 -55.86 106.85 80.03
CA LYS A 259 -55.93 108.31 79.99
C LYS A 259 -57.32 108.84 80.36
N LEU A 260 -58.39 108.24 79.82
CA LEU A 260 -59.77 108.60 80.19
C LEU A 260 -60.03 108.40 81.69
N ALA A 261 -59.54 107.30 82.27
CA ALA A 261 -59.65 107.04 83.70
C ALA A 261 -58.86 108.08 84.52
N GLU A 262 -57.66 108.44 84.09
CA GLU A 262 -56.82 109.48 84.69
C GLU A 262 -57.50 110.86 84.63
N ASP A 263 -58.05 111.24 83.48
CA ASP A 263 -58.81 112.48 83.27
C ASP A 263 -60.06 112.52 84.17
N ASN A 264 -60.79 111.41 84.28
CA ASN A 264 -61.96 111.27 85.16
C ASN A 264 -61.58 111.39 86.65
N ILE A 265 -60.51 110.71 87.08
CA ILE A 265 -59.99 110.81 88.46
C ILE A 265 -59.57 112.26 88.76
N THR A 266 -58.85 112.91 87.84
CA THR A 266 -58.42 114.31 87.99
C THR A 266 -59.61 115.25 88.09
N THR A 267 -60.65 115.03 87.28
CA THR A 267 -61.90 115.80 87.33
C THR A 267 -62.62 115.62 88.67
N LEU A 268 -62.76 114.38 89.15
CA LEU A 268 -63.36 114.07 90.46
C LEU A 268 -62.60 114.73 91.62
N ILE A 269 -61.26 114.70 91.59
CA ILE A 269 -60.41 115.40 92.56
C ILE A 269 -60.60 116.92 92.47
N GLY A 270 -60.77 117.48 91.26
CA GLY A 270 -61.04 118.90 91.04
C GLY A 270 -62.39 119.37 91.58
N VAL A 271 -63.45 118.56 91.40
CA VAL A 271 -64.79 118.78 91.96
C VAL A 271 -64.76 118.66 93.49
N ALA A 272 -64.08 117.65 94.04
CA ALA A 272 -63.95 117.44 95.49
C ALA A 272 -63.16 118.56 96.20
N ASN A 273 -62.21 119.21 95.52
CA ASN A 273 -61.42 120.34 96.04
C ASN A 273 -62.03 121.73 95.76
N GLY A 274 -63.24 121.82 95.20
CA GLY A 274 -63.97 123.08 95.01
C GLY A 274 -63.45 124.03 93.93
N LYS A 275 -62.62 123.55 92.99
CA LYS A 275 -61.99 124.38 91.94
C LYS A 275 -62.67 124.33 90.56
N LEU A 276 -63.61 123.42 90.34
CA LEU A 276 -64.38 123.30 89.10
C LEU A 276 -65.85 123.04 89.46
N ARG A 277 -66.78 123.73 88.79
CA ARG A 277 -68.24 123.58 88.95
C ARG A 277 -68.77 122.43 88.11
#